data_AF-G3PQU4-F1
#
_entry.id   AF-G3PQU4-F1
#
_cell.length_a   1.000
_cell.length_b   1.000
_cell.length_c   1.000
_cell.angle_alpha   90.00
_cell.angle_beta   90.00
_cell.angle_gamma   90.00
#
_symmetry.space_group_name_H-M   'P 1'
#
loop_
_entity.id
_entity.type
_entity.pdbx_description
1 polymer ?
#
loop_
_entity_poly.entity_id
_entity_poly.type
_entity_poly.pdbx_seq_one_letter_code
_entity_poly.pdbx_strand_id
1 'polypeptide(L)'
;MENLAFCPAAIMEAFAKNVSANPDTLTLKDLLCILKVYSYLNYDLKHQRQQFLESLSQALDSYLPKMSAFELLKVVYHLCLLGHFPSAPLEQLLQSSTLERFHATVPRFLPNQERMFQTVNFCLRLEATLLHQPATVPPSLLGAPNPSGQTVNPWLSQGLRSLLE
;
A
#
# COMPACT_ATOMS: atom_id res chain seq x y z
N MET A 1 -14.85 -10.17 -12.67
CA MET A 1 -13.58 -10.91 -12.54
C MET A 1 -12.51 -10.06 -13.18
N GLU A 2 -11.68 -9.39 -12.40
CA GLU A 2 -10.43 -8.78 -12.91
C GLU A 2 -9.28 -9.59 -12.31
N ASN A 3 -9.06 -10.79 -12.87
CA ASN A 3 -7.81 -11.52 -12.67
C ASN A 3 -6.76 -10.84 -13.55
N LEU A 4 -6.05 -9.86 -13.01
CA LEU A 4 -4.80 -9.37 -13.60
C LEU A 4 -3.72 -10.43 -13.38
N ALA A 5 -3.83 -11.57 -14.09
CA ALA A 5 -2.87 -12.67 -14.08
C ALA A 5 -1.58 -12.34 -14.85
N PHE A 6 -1.42 -11.08 -15.28
CA PHE A 6 -0.24 -10.58 -15.95
C PHE A 6 0.15 -9.24 -15.31
N CYS A 7 1.15 -9.27 -14.43
CA CYS A 7 1.85 -8.08 -13.98
C CYS A 7 3.16 -8.00 -14.76
N PRO A 8 3.20 -7.34 -15.93
CA PRO A 8 4.39 -7.25 -16.75
C PRO A 8 5.43 -6.37 -16.04
N ALA A 9 6.28 -6.99 -15.22
CA ALA A 9 7.23 -6.29 -14.36
C ALA A 9 8.08 -5.26 -15.12
N ALA A 10 8.56 -5.61 -16.32
CA ALA A 10 9.33 -4.69 -17.16
C ALA A 10 8.53 -3.43 -17.58
N ILE A 11 7.23 -3.59 -17.87
CA ILE A 11 6.35 -2.47 -18.23
C ILE A 11 6.07 -1.62 -16.98
N MET A 12 5.77 -2.26 -15.84
CA MET A 12 5.51 -1.56 -14.58
C MET A 12 6.75 -0.79 -14.09
N GLU A 13 7.95 -1.33 -14.28
CA GLU A 13 9.19 -0.65 -13.96
C GLU A 13 9.47 0.53 -14.91
N ALA A 14 9.36 0.31 -16.23
CA ALA A 14 9.57 1.38 -17.20
C ALA A 14 8.57 2.53 -17.03
N PHE A 15 7.31 2.19 -16.73
CA PHE A 15 6.27 3.17 -16.46
C PHE A 15 6.53 3.94 -15.18
N ALA A 16 6.92 3.27 -14.09
CA ALA A 16 7.28 3.93 -12.84
C ALA A 16 8.43 4.93 -13.05
N LYS A 17 9.50 4.55 -13.77
CA LYS A 17 10.61 5.46 -14.10
C LYS A 17 10.15 6.69 -14.87
N ASN A 18 9.29 6.50 -15.88
CA ASN A 18 8.81 7.60 -16.70
C ASN A 18 7.95 8.60 -15.90
N VAL A 19 7.05 8.07 -15.07
CA VAL A 19 6.20 8.86 -14.17
C VAL A 19 7.03 9.64 -13.17
N SER A 20 8.04 9.01 -12.55
CA SER A 20 8.93 9.69 -11.61
C SER A 20 9.78 10.78 -12.24
N ALA A 21 10.07 10.69 -13.55
CA ALA A 21 10.88 11.67 -14.26
C ALA A 21 10.07 12.93 -14.65
N ASN A 22 8.78 12.78 -14.96
CA ASN A 22 7.93 13.88 -15.44
C ASN A 22 6.54 13.88 -14.78
N PRO A 23 6.45 13.92 -13.44
CA PRO A 23 5.19 13.78 -12.72
C PRO A 23 4.20 14.92 -13.04
N ASP A 24 4.69 16.12 -13.33
CA ASP A 24 3.89 17.32 -13.60
C ASP A 24 3.12 17.28 -14.93
N THR A 25 3.46 16.34 -15.81
CA THR A 25 2.74 16.15 -17.09
C THR A 25 1.43 15.38 -16.93
N LEU A 26 1.23 14.76 -15.76
CA LEU A 26 0.10 13.88 -15.48
C LEU A 26 -1.12 14.67 -15.03
N THR A 27 -2.29 14.30 -15.53
CA THR A 27 -3.56 14.82 -15.02
C THR A 27 -3.93 14.16 -13.69
N LEU A 28 -4.83 14.77 -12.92
CA LEU A 28 -5.40 14.14 -11.72
C LEU A 28 -5.98 12.74 -12.01
N LYS A 29 -6.62 12.56 -13.17
CA LYS A 29 -7.19 11.27 -13.57
C LYS A 29 -6.10 10.22 -13.80
N ASP A 30 -4.97 10.60 -14.40
CA ASP A 30 -3.84 9.72 -14.60
C ASP A 30 -3.24 9.31 -13.26
N LEU A 31 -2.99 10.27 -12.36
CA LEU A 31 -2.47 10.02 -11.02
C LEU A 31 -3.37 9.05 -10.23
N LEU A 32 -4.69 9.26 -10.24
CA LEU A 32 -5.65 8.37 -9.61
C LEU A 32 -5.63 6.95 -10.21
N CYS A 33 -5.49 6.84 -11.53
CA CYS A 33 -5.40 5.56 -12.21
C CYS A 33 -4.12 4.81 -11.83
N ILE A 34 -2.99 5.51 -11.81
CA ILE A 34 -1.68 4.95 -11.44
C ILE A 34 -1.73 4.43 -10.00
N LEU A 35 -2.17 5.25 -9.04
CA LEU A 35 -2.30 4.83 -7.64
C LEU A 35 -3.17 3.58 -7.49
N LYS A 36 -4.31 3.56 -8.19
CA LYS A 36 -5.21 2.41 -8.21
C LYS A 36 -4.48 1.16 -8.73
N VAL A 37 -3.85 1.22 -9.89
CA VAL A 37 -3.15 0.08 -10.50
C VAL A 37 -2.04 -0.45 -9.60
N TYR A 38 -1.16 0.42 -9.10
CA TYR A 38 -0.03 -0.01 -8.27
C TYR A 38 -0.48 -0.56 -6.91
N SER A 39 -1.52 0.02 -6.30
CA SER A 39 -2.06 -0.48 -5.04
C SER A 39 -2.71 -1.87 -5.14
N TYR A 40 -3.36 -2.19 -6.27
CA TYR A 40 -4.00 -3.50 -6.46
C TYR A 40 -3.05 -4.58 -6.96
N LEU A 41 -2.04 -4.21 -7.76
CA LEU A 41 -1.08 -5.18 -8.28
C LEU A 41 -0.04 -5.62 -7.23
N ASN A 42 0.07 -4.89 -6.12
CA ASN A 42 1.08 -5.10 -5.08
C ASN A 42 2.50 -5.29 -5.70
N TYR A 43 2.78 -4.51 -6.75
CA TYR A 43 4.03 -4.64 -7.50
C TYR A 43 5.20 -4.13 -6.65
N ASP A 44 6.24 -4.96 -6.52
CA ASP A 44 7.46 -4.57 -5.80
C ASP A 44 8.32 -3.63 -6.65
N LEU A 45 8.20 -2.34 -6.37
CA LEU A 45 9.00 -1.26 -6.96
C LEU A 45 10.47 -1.29 -6.50
N LYS A 46 10.85 -2.17 -5.56
CA LYS A 46 12.21 -2.31 -5.03
C LYS A 46 12.82 -0.95 -4.69
N HIS A 47 14.01 -0.66 -5.21
CA HIS A 47 14.77 0.56 -4.96
C HIS A 47 14.09 1.84 -5.50
N GLN A 48 13.17 1.73 -6.46
CA GLN A 48 12.48 2.88 -7.07
C GLN A 48 11.23 3.30 -6.29
N ARG A 49 10.82 2.49 -5.31
CA ARG A 49 9.58 2.66 -4.55
C ARG A 49 9.47 4.05 -3.93
N GLN A 50 10.51 4.48 -3.20
CA GLN A 50 10.49 5.75 -2.48
C GLN A 50 10.35 6.92 -3.45
N GLN A 51 11.23 6.99 -4.45
CA GLN A 51 11.22 8.06 -5.46
C GLN A 51 9.88 8.13 -6.20
N PHE A 52 9.33 6.98 -6.61
CA PHE A 52 8.05 6.93 -7.31
C PHE A 52 6.90 7.47 -6.46
N LEU A 53 6.80 7.05 -5.20
CA LEU A 53 5.74 7.48 -4.30
C LEU A 53 5.87 8.97 -3.94
N GLU A 54 7.10 9.45 -3.72
CA GLU A 54 7.37 10.87 -3.47
C GLU A 54 6.98 11.74 -4.68
N SER A 55 7.39 11.36 -5.89
CA SER A 55 7.04 12.07 -7.12
C SER A 55 5.53 12.13 -7.35
N LEU A 56 4.81 11.04 -7.09
CA LEU A 56 3.35 11.02 -7.16
C LEU A 56 2.70 11.93 -6.12
N SER A 57 3.17 11.88 -4.86
CA SER A 57 2.67 12.73 -3.79
C SER A 57 2.86 14.21 -4.10
N GLN A 58 4.06 14.58 -4.58
CA GLN A 58 4.34 15.95 -4.99
C GLN A 58 3.43 16.41 -6.15
N ALA A 59 3.17 15.55 -7.14
CA ALA A 59 2.24 15.87 -8.23
C ALA A 59 0.82 16.11 -7.69
N LEU A 60 0.36 15.23 -6.78
CA LEU A 60 -0.96 15.30 -6.16
C LEU A 60 -1.17 16.58 -5.37
N ASP A 61 -0.13 17.09 -4.70
CA ASP A 61 -0.20 18.33 -3.91
C ASP A 61 -0.68 19.52 -4.75
N SER A 62 -0.29 19.59 -6.03
CA SER A 62 -0.76 20.63 -6.96
C SER A 62 -2.26 20.56 -7.27
N TYR A 63 -2.87 19.38 -7.11
CA TYR A 63 -4.29 19.13 -7.36
C TYR A 63 -5.14 19.16 -6.10
N LEU A 64 -4.53 19.07 -4.90
CA LEU A 64 -5.23 19.01 -3.61
C LEU A 64 -6.35 20.05 -3.44
N PRO A 65 -6.15 21.35 -3.75
CA PRO A 65 -7.20 22.36 -3.59
C PRO A 65 -8.42 22.16 -4.49
N LYS A 66 -8.29 21.36 -5.56
CA LYS A 66 -9.30 21.13 -6.59
C LYS A 66 -9.98 19.77 -6.47
N MET A 67 -9.46 18.87 -5.64
CA MET A 67 -10.03 17.54 -5.45
C MET A 67 -11.38 17.61 -4.74
N SER A 68 -12.34 16.81 -5.21
CA SER A 68 -13.51 16.49 -4.41
C SER A 68 -13.11 15.68 -3.17
N ALA A 69 -13.94 15.73 -2.12
CA ALA A 69 -13.71 14.93 -0.91
C ALA A 69 -13.54 13.43 -1.24
N PHE A 70 -14.32 12.91 -2.19
CA PHE A 70 -14.25 11.51 -2.58
C PHE A 70 -12.99 11.16 -3.39
N GLU A 71 -12.50 12.06 -4.24
CA GLU A 71 -11.20 11.89 -4.90
C GLU A 71 -10.06 11.89 -3.89
N LEU A 72 -10.08 12.80 -2.92
CA LEU A 72 -9.10 12.84 -1.84
C LEU A 72 -9.11 11.55 -1.01
N LEU A 73 -10.28 11.04 -0.64
CA LEU A 73 -10.40 9.76 0.07
C LEU A 73 -9.83 8.60 -0.76
N LYS A 74 -10.02 8.58 -2.08
CA LYS A 74 -9.38 7.58 -2.96
C LYS A 74 -7.87 7.71 -2.97
N VAL A 75 -7.33 8.93 -3.09
CA VAL A 75 -5.89 9.16 -3.07
C VAL A 75 -5.30 8.59 -1.79
N VAL A 76 -5.80 9.04 -0.63
CA VAL A 76 -5.30 8.59 0.68
C VAL A 76 -5.46 7.07 0.85
N TYR A 77 -6.62 6.51 0.47
CA TYR A 77 -6.85 5.07 0.55
C TYR A 77 -5.80 4.26 -0.24
N HIS A 78 -5.54 4.60 -1.50
CA HIS A 78 -4.56 3.84 -2.29
C HIS A 78 -3.12 4.08 -1.82
N LEU A 79 -2.79 5.28 -1.35
CA LEU A 79 -1.49 5.57 -0.73
C LEU A 79 -1.28 4.74 0.54
N CYS A 80 -2.32 4.61 1.38
CA CYS A 80 -2.29 3.74 2.57
C CYS A 80 -2.09 2.26 2.21
N LEU A 81 -2.75 1.75 1.16
CA LEU A 81 -2.50 0.39 0.67
C LEU A 81 -1.07 0.21 0.16
N LEU A 82 -0.52 1.27 -0.44
CA LEU A 82 0.87 1.33 -0.85
C LEU A 82 1.81 1.60 0.33
N GLY A 83 1.36 1.68 1.59
CA GLY A 83 2.21 1.97 2.75
C GLY A 83 2.93 3.32 2.67
N HIS A 84 2.33 4.31 2.01
CA HIS A 84 2.84 5.68 1.91
C HIS A 84 1.88 6.65 2.59
N PHE A 85 2.40 7.52 3.46
CA PHE A 85 1.60 8.37 4.34
C PHE A 85 2.03 9.85 4.26
N PRO A 86 1.87 10.51 3.11
CA PRO A 86 2.24 11.92 2.95
C PRO A 86 1.29 12.82 3.78
N SER A 87 1.86 13.82 4.46
CA SER A 87 1.13 14.66 5.41
C SER A 87 0.02 15.49 4.75
N ALA A 88 0.31 16.17 3.65
CA ALA A 88 -0.63 17.10 3.01
C ALA A 88 -2.01 16.49 2.66
N PRO A 89 -2.10 15.37 1.90
CA PRO A 89 -3.40 14.75 1.62
C PRO A 89 -4.07 14.14 2.85
N LEU A 90 -3.30 13.63 3.83
CA LEU A 90 -3.83 13.09 5.07
C LEU A 90 -4.47 14.18 5.92
N GLU A 91 -3.76 15.28 6.15
CA GLU A 91 -4.24 16.44 6.89
C GLU A 91 -5.50 17.01 6.22
N GLN A 92 -5.48 17.19 4.90
CA GLN A 92 -6.66 17.70 4.17
C GLN A 92 -7.87 16.75 4.29
N LEU A 93 -7.66 15.43 4.30
CA LEU A 93 -8.76 14.47 4.48
C LEU A 93 -9.37 14.55 5.87
N LEU A 94 -8.53 14.76 6.89
CA LEU A 94 -8.92 14.78 8.30
C LEU A 94 -9.47 16.13 8.76
N GLN A 95 -9.39 17.17 7.92
CA GLN A 95 -10.05 18.45 8.19
C GLN A 95 -11.57 18.27 8.31
N SER A 96 -12.17 18.92 9.32
CA SER A 96 -13.61 18.86 9.59
C SER A 96 -14.45 19.25 8.37
N SER A 97 -14.03 20.28 7.63
CA SER A 97 -14.71 20.73 6.40
C SER A 97 -14.74 19.67 5.29
N THR A 98 -13.73 18.81 5.23
CA THR A 98 -13.69 17.66 4.30
C THR A 98 -14.58 16.54 4.80
N LEU A 99 -14.52 16.22 6.09
CA LEU A 99 -15.34 15.18 6.71
C LEU A 99 -16.83 15.51 6.60
N GLU A 100 -17.21 16.77 6.76
CA GLU A 100 -18.59 17.23 6.65
C GLU A 100 -19.22 16.95 5.28
N ARG A 101 -18.41 17.01 4.21
CA ARG A 101 -18.87 16.75 2.83
C ARG A 101 -19.32 15.30 2.62
N PHE A 102 -18.94 14.38 3.50
CA PHE A 102 -19.35 12.98 3.42
C PHE A 102 -20.70 12.68 4.10
N HIS A 103 -21.28 13.63 4.85
CA HIS A 103 -22.60 13.44 5.47
C HIS A 103 -23.74 13.40 4.46
N ALA A 104 -23.55 14.00 3.28
CA ALA A 104 -24.52 14.01 2.19
C ALA A 104 -24.35 12.85 1.19
N THR A 105 -23.54 11.84 1.52
CA THR A 105 -23.28 10.72 0.61
C THR A 105 -24.54 9.90 0.35
N VAL A 106 -24.81 9.62 -0.93
CA VAL A 106 -25.95 8.80 -1.34
C VAL A 106 -25.84 7.38 -0.74
N PRO A 107 -26.91 6.80 -0.15
CA PRO A 107 -26.84 5.56 0.61
C PRO A 107 -26.12 4.39 -0.08
N ARG A 108 -26.27 4.26 -1.40
CA ARG A 108 -25.61 3.20 -2.19
C ARG A 108 -24.09 3.23 -2.16
N PHE A 109 -23.46 4.37 -1.86
CA PHE A 109 -22.01 4.53 -1.82
C PHE A 109 -21.42 4.48 -0.40
N LEU A 110 -22.27 4.56 0.64
CA LEU A 110 -21.84 4.54 2.03
C LEU A 110 -20.98 3.32 2.37
N PRO A 111 -21.34 2.06 2.01
CA PRO A 111 -20.55 0.91 2.43
C PRO A 111 -19.12 0.90 1.86
N ASN A 112 -18.95 1.38 0.63
CA ASN A 112 -17.62 1.47 0.03
C ASN A 112 -16.79 2.59 0.68
N GLN A 113 -17.42 3.74 0.94
CA GLN A 113 -16.78 4.85 1.62
C GLN A 113 -16.34 4.48 3.04
N GLU A 114 -17.20 3.83 3.82
CA GLU A 114 -16.90 3.34 5.16
C GLU A 114 -15.72 2.37 5.15
N ARG A 115 -15.71 1.41 4.22
CA ARG A 115 -14.58 0.48 4.04
C ARG A 115 -13.28 1.23 3.78
N MET A 116 -13.29 2.25 2.93
CA MET A 116 -12.09 3.04 2.65
C MET A 116 -11.59 3.76 3.90
N PHE A 117 -12.47 4.41 4.66
CA PHE A 117 -12.10 5.05 5.93
C PHE A 117 -11.56 4.04 6.96
N GLN A 118 -12.17 2.87 7.08
CA GLN A 118 -11.69 1.81 7.96
C GLN A 118 -10.29 1.34 7.56
N THR A 119 -10.02 1.16 6.27
CA THR A 119 -8.68 0.82 5.77
C THR A 119 -7.69 1.94 6.09
N VAL A 120 -8.01 3.20 5.81
CA VAL A 120 -7.13 4.34 6.12
C VAL A 120 -6.78 4.38 7.61
N ASN A 121 -7.80 4.27 8.48
CA ASN A 121 -7.60 4.25 9.92
C ASN A 121 -6.73 3.06 10.37
N PHE A 122 -6.94 1.88 9.79
CA PHE A 122 -6.13 0.70 10.08
C PHE A 122 -4.67 0.89 9.69
N CYS A 123 -4.39 1.38 8.47
CA CYS A 123 -3.04 1.64 7.99
C CYS A 123 -2.30 2.68 8.85
N LEU A 124 -2.97 3.77 9.25
CA LEU A 124 -2.38 4.79 10.13
C LEU A 124 -2.02 4.23 11.51
N ARG A 125 -2.85 3.34 12.07
CA ARG A 125 -2.55 2.67 13.34
C ARG A 125 -1.38 1.70 13.22
N LEU A 126 -1.27 0.99 12.10
CA LEU A 126 -0.13 0.12 11.83
C LEU A 126 1.18 0.92 11.75
N GLU A 127 1.17 2.04 11.01
CA GLU A 127 2.34 2.92 10.89
C GLU A 127 2.79 3.43 12.26
N ALA A 128 1.87 3.98 13.06
CA ALA A 128 2.19 4.41 14.41
C ALA A 128 2.78 3.29 15.28
N THR A 129 2.26 2.06 15.14
CA THR A 129 2.76 0.90 15.90
C THR A 129 4.19 0.53 15.48
N LEU A 130 4.47 0.50 14.17
CA LEU A 130 5.80 0.20 13.63
C LEU A 130 6.86 1.24 14.03
N LEU A 131 6.46 2.52 14.13
CA LEU A 131 7.34 3.60 14.60
C LEU A 131 7.66 3.50 16.10
N HIS A 132 6.74 2.94 16.90
CA HIS A 132 6.89 2.88 18.37
C HIS A 132 7.45 1.53 18.89
N GLN A 133 7.47 0.47 18.09
CA GLN A 133 7.99 -0.84 18.51
C GLN A 133 8.98 -1.41 17.50
N PRO A 134 10.24 -1.69 17.90
CA PRO A 134 11.05 -2.68 17.20
C PRO A 134 10.29 -4.00 17.27
N ALA A 135 9.85 -4.52 16.12
CA ALA A 135 9.19 -5.82 16.03
C ALA A 135 10.19 -6.92 16.40
N THR A 136 10.38 -7.15 17.69
CA THR A 136 11.19 -8.26 18.18
C THR A 136 10.30 -9.48 18.21
N VAL A 137 10.53 -10.43 17.30
CA VAL A 137 9.91 -11.76 17.41
C VAL A 137 10.35 -12.34 18.75
N PRO A 138 9.43 -12.77 19.63
CA PRO A 138 9.79 -13.42 20.88
C PRO A 138 10.81 -14.53 20.62
N PRO A 139 11.94 -14.60 21.35
CA PRO A 139 12.93 -15.66 21.17
C PRO A 139 12.32 -17.07 21.26
N SER A 140 11.19 -17.21 21.96
CA SER A 140 10.41 -18.44 22.07
C SER A 140 9.79 -18.92 20.75
N LEU A 141 9.58 -18.04 19.76
CA LEU A 141 9.09 -18.39 18.42
C LEU A 141 10.22 -18.50 17.38
N LEU A 142 11.41 -18.00 17.70
CA LEU A 142 12.58 -18.01 16.81
C LEU A 142 13.35 -19.34 16.82
N GLY A 143 12.93 -20.31 17.63
CA GLY A 143 13.53 -21.64 17.70
C GLY A 143 15.05 -21.56 17.92
N ALA A 144 15.49 -21.43 19.18
CA ALA A 144 16.91 -21.57 19.46
C ALA A 144 17.43 -22.90 18.88
N PRO A 145 18.59 -22.92 18.20
CA PRO A 145 19.20 -24.18 17.79
C PRO A 145 19.59 -24.90 19.07
N ASN A 146 18.75 -25.84 19.51
CA ASN A 146 19.05 -26.66 20.66
C ASN A 146 20.11 -27.69 20.23
N PRO A 147 21.30 -27.74 20.86
CA PRO A 147 22.33 -28.73 20.51
C PRO A 147 21.98 -30.16 20.95
N SER A 148 20.84 -30.36 21.60
CA SER A 148 20.45 -31.62 22.23
C SER A 148 19.29 -32.28 21.48
N GLY A 149 19.67 -33.24 20.62
CA GLY A 149 18.92 -34.46 20.34
C GLY A 149 17.45 -34.30 19.98
N GLN A 150 17.15 -33.74 18.80
CA GLN A 150 15.86 -34.01 18.16
C GLN A 150 16.04 -35.15 17.15
N THR A 151 15.47 -36.31 17.49
CA THR A 151 15.18 -37.39 16.55
C THR A 151 14.25 -36.83 15.47
N VAL A 152 14.84 -36.35 14.38
CA VAL A 152 14.12 -35.97 13.17
C VAL A 152 13.37 -37.22 12.69
N ASN A 153 12.05 -37.11 12.51
CA ASN A 153 11.22 -38.20 12.03
C ASN A 153 11.83 -38.73 10.71
N PRO A 154 12.34 -39.98 10.67
CA PRO A 154 13.12 -40.48 9.54
C PRO A 154 12.34 -40.48 8.23
N TRP A 155 11.01 -40.58 8.31
CA TRP A 155 10.13 -40.52 7.14
C TRP A 155 10.11 -39.13 6.48
N LEU A 156 10.15 -38.06 7.29
CA LEU A 156 10.19 -36.68 6.81
C LEU A 156 11.54 -36.34 6.15
N SER A 157 12.64 -36.81 6.76
CA SER A 157 13.98 -36.65 6.18
C SER A 157 14.13 -37.36 4.84
N GLN A 158 13.49 -38.53 4.69
CA GLN A 158 13.56 -39.29 3.45
C GLN A 158 12.73 -38.66 2.34
N GLY A 159 11.53 -38.16 2.65
CA GLY A 159 10.69 -37.44 1.68
C GLY A 159 11.31 -36.13 1.17
N LEU A 160 12.05 -35.42 2.02
CA LEU A 160 12.74 -34.19 1.60
C LEU A 160 13.96 -34.48 0.71
N ARG A 161 14.65 -35.60 0.93
CA ARG A 161 15.81 -36.00 0.10
C ARG A 161 15.38 -36.42 -1.30
N SER A 162 14.24 -37.08 -1.45
CA SER A 162 13.73 -37.48 -2.76
C SER A 162 13.22 -36.32 -3.63
N LEU A 163 13.10 -35.11 -3.08
CA LEU A 163 12.70 -33.91 -3.82
C LEU A 163 13.89 -33.11 -4.37
N LEU A 164 15.12 -33.53 -4.03
CA LEU A 164 16.36 -32.89 -4.45
C LEU A 164 17.14 -33.71 -5.50
N GLU A 165 16.55 -34.83 -5.97
CA GLU A 165 16.93 -35.55 -7.19
C GLU A 165 15.93 -35.26 -8.31
#